data_AF-A0A7S1QXM1-F1
#
_entry.id   AF-A0A7S1QXM1-F1
#
_cell.length_a   1.000
_cell.length_b   1.000
_cell.length_c   1.000
_cell.angle_alpha   90.00
_cell.angle_beta   90.00
_cell.angle_gamma   90.00
#
_symmetry.space_group_name_H-M   'P 1'
#
loop_
_entity.id
_entity.type
_entity.pdbx_description
1 polymer ?
#
loop_
_entity_poly.entity_id
_entity_poly.type
_entity_poly.pdbx_seq_one_letter_code
_entity_poly.pdbx_strand_id
1 'polypeptide(L)'
;GIDEQALRDPLLIRKIMVGKDVTEARRTVGQARAVRDSLARLMYGRLFKWLIAGINTKLSEGSGLDGQFFGVLDIAGFESFEVNSLEQLFINLGNEHLQLFFNNHIFKMELDDYQAEGIPVDASISFQDNSDVVNLLDSKGAILAILDEEVSMPKATDQTFLAKVWKAHDKHPRLVVPKFSGSL
;
A
#
# COMPACT_ATOMS: atom_id res chain seq x y z
N GLY A 1 19.74 26.52 5.62
CA GLY A 1 18.52 27.15 5.09
C GLY A 1 17.37 27.19 6.08
N ILE A 2 17.57 26.79 7.35
CA ILE A 2 16.61 26.95 8.45
C ILE A 2 17.45 27.25 9.68
N ASP A 3 16.91 28.04 10.61
CA ASP A 3 17.53 28.28 11.91
C ASP A 3 17.61 26.99 12.74
N GLU A 4 18.70 26.82 13.50
CA GLU A 4 18.96 25.60 14.28
C GLU A 4 17.90 25.40 15.37
N GLN A 5 17.54 26.47 16.09
CA GLN A 5 16.57 26.41 17.17
C GLN A 5 15.18 26.11 16.63
N ALA A 6 14.82 26.72 15.50
CA ALA A 6 13.57 26.45 14.80
C ALA A 6 13.41 25.00 14.32
N LEU A 7 14.51 24.27 14.08
CA LEU A 7 14.49 22.84 13.78
C LEU A 7 14.52 21.97 15.05
N ARG A 8 15.29 22.39 16.05
CA ARG A 8 15.50 21.64 17.30
C ARG A 8 14.21 21.50 18.11
N ASP A 9 13.47 22.58 18.29
CA ASP A 9 12.29 22.58 19.17
C ASP A 9 11.16 21.66 18.66
N PRO A 10 10.79 21.68 17.36
CA PRO A 10 9.80 20.73 16.83
C PRO A 10 10.23 19.26 16.90
N LEU A 11 11.54 18.97 16.82
CA LEU A 11 12.07 17.61 16.94
C LEU A 11 12.01 17.10 18.39
N LEU A 12 12.32 17.95 19.36
CA LEU A 12 12.46 17.53 20.76
C LEU A 12 11.20 17.76 21.61
N ILE A 13 10.36 18.71 21.25
CA ILE A 13 9.21 19.16 22.05
C ILE A 13 7.92 18.92 21.27
N ARG A 14 6.99 18.20 21.90
CA ARG A 14 5.62 18.04 21.43
C ARG A 14 4.76 19.10 22.11
N LYS A 15 4.16 19.99 21.32
CA LYS A 15 3.11 20.91 21.78
C LYS A 15 1.77 20.19 21.74
N ILE A 16 1.05 20.18 22.85
CA ILE A 16 -0.25 19.54 23.03
C ILE A 16 -1.25 20.62 23.40
N MET A 17 -2.29 20.79 22.59
CA MET A 17 -3.37 21.72 22.87
C MET A 17 -4.41 21.03 23.76
N VAL A 18 -4.66 21.60 24.94
CA VAL A 18 -5.67 21.12 25.89
C VAL A 18 -6.62 22.29 26.15
N GLY A 19 -7.79 22.27 25.49
CA GLY A 19 -8.71 23.40 25.50
C GLY A 19 -8.12 24.61 24.80
N LYS A 20 -7.87 25.70 25.55
CA LYS A 20 -7.22 26.92 25.04
C LYS A 20 -5.73 27.01 25.38
N ASP A 21 -5.22 26.10 26.22
CA ASP A 21 -3.84 26.15 26.69
C ASP A 21 -2.94 25.21 25.87
N VAL A 22 -1.71 25.65 25.63
CA VAL A 22 -0.67 24.84 24.97
C VAL A 22 0.27 24.32 26.04
N THR A 23 0.27 23.01 26.22
CA THR A 23 1.23 22.32 27.10
C THR A 23 2.37 21.75 26.28
N GLU A 24 3.59 21.82 26.80
CA GLU A 24 4.77 21.25 26.16
C GLU A 24 5.21 19.96 26.86
N ALA A 25 5.49 18.93 26.07
CA ALA A 25 6.03 17.66 26.55
C ALA A 25 7.31 17.32 25.79
N ARG A 26 8.37 16.92 26.51
CA ARG A 26 9.61 16.45 25.89
C ARG A 26 9.41 15.07 25.27
N ARG A 27 9.91 14.87 24.05
CA ARG A 27 9.92 13.56 23.39
C ARG A 27 11.00 12.67 23.99
N THR A 28 10.73 11.37 24.01
CA THR A 28 11.78 10.36 24.24
C THR A 28 12.76 10.32 23.07
N VAL A 29 13.93 9.71 23.26
CA VAL A 29 14.92 9.55 22.18
C VAL A 29 14.33 8.81 20.98
N GLY A 30 13.54 7.75 21.21
CA GLY A 30 12.86 7.00 20.15
C GLY A 30 11.85 7.85 19.38
N GLN A 31 11.04 8.63 20.09
CA GLN A 31 10.08 9.55 19.46
C GLN A 31 10.78 10.65 18.65
N ALA A 32 11.88 11.21 19.15
CA ALA A 32 12.64 12.22 18.42
C ALA A 32 13.26 11.66 17.13
N ARG A 33 13.80 10.43 17.17
CA ARG A 33 14.29 9.72 15.98
C ARG A 33 13.17 9.49 14.97
N ALA A 34 12.01 9.01 15.42
CA ALA A 34 10.86 8.80 14.54
C ALA A 34 10.38 10.09 13.86
N VAL A 35 10.37 11.23 14.57
CA VAL A 35 10.04 12.53 13.95
C VAL A 35 11.08 12.95 12.92
N ARG A 36 12.38 12.79 13.22
CA ARG A 36 13.46 13.06 12.27
C ARG A 36 13.30 12.22 10.99
N ASP A 37 13.05 10.92 11.14
CA ASP A 37 12.94 10.00 10.01
C ASP A 37 11.69 10.27 9.18
N SER A 38 10.58 10.63 9.84
CA SER A 38 9.36 11.07 9.16
C SER A 38 9.54 12.40 8.43
N LEU A 39 10.30 13.34 8.99
CA LEU A 39 10.64 14.59 8.31
C LEU A 39 11.49 14.34 7.06
N ALA A 40 12.50 13.46 7.16
CA ALA A 40 13.33 13.08 6.02
C ALA A 40 12.49 12.42 4.90
N ARG A 41 11.61 11.46 5.25
CA ARG A 41 10.67 10.85 4.31
C ARG A 41 9.74 11.88 3.65
N LEU A 42 9.21 12.83 4.41
CA LEU A 42 8.36 13.91 3.90
C LEU A 42 9.12 14.81 2.91
N MET A 43 10.34 15.21 3.24
CA MET A 43 11.17 16.05 2.36
C MET A 43 11.48 15.34 1.05
N TYR A 44 11.91 14.08 1.11
CA TYR A 44 12.17 13.28 -0.08
C TYR A 44 10.91 13.09 -0.92
N GLY A 45 9.77 12.77 -0.29
CA GLY A 45 8.49 12.63 -0.99
C GLY A 45 8.04 13.93 -1.69
N ARG A 46 8.29 15.10 -1.09
CA ARG A 46 8.02 16.40 -1.74
C ARG A 46 8.96 16.67 -2.91
N LEU A 47 10.25 16.36 -2.75
CA LEU A 47 11.22 16.49 -3.83
C LEU A 47 10.84 15.60 -5.02
N PHE A 48 10.49 14.34 -4.76
CA PHE A 48 10.06 13.40 -5.80
C PHE A 48 8.82 13.90 -6.53
N LYS A 49 7.79 14.36 -5.81
CA LYS A 49 6.59 14.96 -6.44
C LYS A 49 6.92 16.19 -7.29
N TRP A 50 7.80 17.06 -6.80
CA TRP A 50 8.24 18.24 -7.55
C TRP A 50 8.99 17.85 -8.83
N LEU A 51 9.84 16.83 -8.77
CA LEU A 51 10.56 16.31 -9.93
C LEU A 51 9.58 15.76 -10.99
N ILE A 52 8.62 14.92 -10.58
CA ILE A 52 7.59 14.39 -11.49
C ILE A 52 6.77 15.51 -12.12
N ALA A 53 6.38 16.52 -11.35
CA ALA A 53 5.67 17.67 -11.88
C ALA A 53 6.49 18.44 -12.93
N GLY A 54 7.79 18.66 -12.66
CA GLY A 54 8.70 19.31 -13.61
C GLY A 54 8.87 18.54 -14.91
N ILE A 55 9.04 17.21 -14.82
CA ILE A 55 9.10 16.31 -15.98
C ILE A 55 7.79 16.39 -16.77
N ASN A 56 6.64 16.25 -16.11
CA ASN A 56 5.33 16.28 -16.76
C ASN A 56 5.07 17.61 -17.47
N THR A 57 5.37 18.75 -16.82
CA THR A 57 5.24 20.07 -17.46
C THR A 57 6.06 20.13 -18.75
N LYS A 58 7.32 19.67 -18.71
CA LYS A 58 8.21 19.71 -19.87
C LYS A 58 7.80 18.77 -20.99
N LEU A 59 7.26 17.59 -20.66
CA LEU A 59 6.78 16.63 -21.65
C LEU A 59 5.42 17.02 -22.24
N SER A 60 4.60 17.78 -21.51
CA SER A 60 3.29 18.25 -21.97
C SER A 60 3.35 19.48 -22.88
N GLU A 61 4.50 20.18 -22.94
CA GLU A 61 4.72 21.31 -23.83
C GLU A 61 4.72 20.82 -25.30
N GLY A 62 3.56 20.86 -25.95
CA GLY A 62 3.39 20.50 -27.37
C GLY A 62 2.49 19.29 -27.65
N SER A 63 2.02 18.59 -26.62
CA SER A 63 1.03 17.52 -26.78
C SER A 63 -0.39 18.11 -26.80
N GLY A 64 -1.06 18.04 -27.95
CA GLY A 64 -2.51 18.28 -28.02
C GLY A 64 -3.24 17.22 -27.19
N LEU A 65 -4.18 17.65 -26.34
CA LEU A 65 -4.93 16.77 -25.42
C LEU A 65 -5.93 15.85 -26.14
N ASP A 66 -6.11 16.01 -27.45
CA ASP A 66 -7.06 15.25 -28.26
C ASP A 66 -6.32 14.22 -29.10
N GLY A 67 -6.32 12.96 -28.64
CA GLY A 67 -5.71 11.84 -29.36
C GLY A 67 -5.75 10.52 -28.60
N GLN A 68 -5.46 9.43 -29.31
CA GLN A 68 -5.13 8.15 -28.70
C GLN A 68 -3.78 8.26 -27.99
N PHE A 69 -3.59 7.52 -26.89
CA PHE A 69 -2.31 7.45 -26.19
C PHE A 69 -1.83 6.00 -26.06
N PHE A 70 -0.52 5.82 -25.94
CA PHE A 70 0.11 4.55 -25.61
C PHE A 70 0.57 4.58 -24.17
N GLY A 71 -0.03 3.74 -23.33
CA GLY A 71 0.39 3.55 -21.94
C GLY A 71 1.43 2.45 -21.85
N VAL A 72 2.54 2.72 -21.16
CA VAL A 72 3.52 1.70 -20.79
C VAL A 72 3.50 1.58 -19.27
N LEU A 73 3.29 0.36 -18.79
CA LEU A 73 3.27 0.05 -17.35
C LEU A 73 4.62 -0.57 -16.97
N ASP A 74 5.35 0.11 -16.09
CA ASP A 74 6.58 -0.39 -15.46
C ASP A 74 6.40 -0.32 -13.94
N ILE A 75 6.20 -1.48 -13.32
CA ILE A 75 5.99 -1.62 -11.88
C ILE A 75 7.08 -2.47 -11.27
N ALA A 76 7.30 -2.32 -9.96
CA ALA A 76 8.16 -3.25 -9.23
C ALA A 76 7.61 -4.67 -9.33
N GLY A 77 8.49 -5.63 -9.65
CA GLY A 77 8.14 -7.05 -9.67
C GLY A 77 7.89 -7.60 -8.27
N PHE A 78 7.36 -8.83 -8.21
CA PHE A 78 7.12 -9.52 -6.94
C PHE A 78 8.43 -9.71 -6.15
N GLU A 79 8.41 -9.38 -4.86
CA GLU A 79 9.55 -9.44 -3.95
C GLU A 79 9.31 -10.44 -2.80
N SER A 80 10.31 -11.24 -2.47
CA SER A 80 10.28 -12.11 -1.29
C SER A 80 11.67 -12.19 -0.67
N PHE A 81 11.79 -11.59 0.52
CA PHE A 81 13.02 -11.57 1.32
C PHE A 81 12.86 -12.41 2.60
N GLU A 82 13.95 -12.56 3.36
CA GLU A 82 13.90 -13.23 4.67
C GLU A 82 12.95 -12.52 5.65
N VAL A 83 12.93 -11.18 5.62
CA VAL A 83 12.00 -10.34 6.39
C VAL A 83 11.34 -9.37 5.42
N ASN A 84 10.02 -9.47 5.31
CA ASN A 84 9.20 -8.62 4.44
C ASN A 84 8.41 -7.64 5.32
N SER A 85 8.47 -6.35 4.98
CA SER A 85 7.73 -5.30 5.67
C SER A 85 6.41 -5.00 4.93
N LEU A 86 5.66 -4.03 5.45
CA LEU A 86 4.43 -3.53 4.83
C LEU A 86 4.66 -3.06 3.38
N GLU A 87 5.85 -2.56 3.06
CA GLU A 87 6.25 -2.16 1.72
C GLU A 87 6.20 -3.32 0.72
N GLN A 88 6.77 -4.48 1.08
CA GLN A 88 6.71 -5.69 0.24
C GLN A 88 5.27 -6.19 0.08
N LEU A 89 4.44 -6.07 1.13
CA LEU A 89 3.03 -6.42 1.02
C LEU A 89 2.33 -5.57 -0.06
N PHE A 90 2.59 -4.26 -0.10
CA PHE A 90 2.00 -3.38 -1.12
C PHE A 90 2.56 -3.61 -2.52
N ILE A 91 3.86 -3.90 -2.64
CA ILE A 91 4.48 -4.27 -3.94
C ILE A 91 3.81 -5.55 -4.47
N ASN A 92 3.73 -6.59 -3.64
CA ASN A 92 3.17 -7.88 -4.04
C ASN A 92 1.65 -7.79 -4.28
N LEU A 93 0.91 -7.01 -3.49
CA LEU A 93 -0.51 -6.75 -3.75
C LEU A 93 -0.72 -6.03 -5.09
N GLY A 94 0.15 -5.09 -5.46
CA GLY A 94 0.13 -4.46 -6.78
C GLY A 94 0.33 -5.48 -7.91
N ASN A 95 1.23 -6.44 -7.72
CA ASN A 95 1.43 -7.55 -8.67
C ASN A 95 0.21 -8.47 -8.75
N GLU A 96 -0.44 -8.79 -7.61
CA GLU A 96 -1.67 -9.59 -7.59
C GLU A 96 -2.84 -8.89 -8.31
N HIS A 97 -2.99 -7.58 -8.13
CA HIS A 97 -3.97 -6.78 -8.88
C HIS A 97 -3.68 -6.78 -10.38
N LEU A 98 -2.41 -6.68 -10.77
CA LEU A 98 -2.01 -6.78 -12.18
C LEU A 98 -2.32 -8.17 -12.76
N GLN A 99 -2.02 -9.24 -12.01
CA GLN A 99 -2.34 -10.60 -12.42
C GLN A 99 -3.85 -10.82 -12.53
N LEU A 100 -4.65 -10.25 -11.61
CA LEU A 100 -6.11 -10.30 -11.67
C LEU A 100 -6.64 -9.57 -12.91
N PHE A 101 -6.06 -8.41 -13.23
CA PHE A 101 -6.39 -7.68 -14.45
C PHE A 101 -6.10 -8.51 -15.71
N PHE A 102 -4.92 -9.14 -15.80
CA PHE A 102 -4.59 -10.05 -16.91
C PHE A 102 -5.56 -11.22 -17.00
N ASN A 103 -5.87 -11.86 -15.87
CA ASN A 103 -6.80 -12.99 -15.83
C ASN A 103 -8.19 -12.61 -16.36
N ASN A 104 -8.70 -11.44 -15.97
CA ASN A 104 -10.00 -10.97 -16.41
C ASN A 104 -10.01 -10.51 -17.88
N HIS A 105 -8.96 -9.82 -18.33
CA HIS A 105 -8.93 -9.26 -19.68
C HIS A 105 -8.59 -10.28 -20.75
N ILE A 106 -7.61 -11.16 -20.50
CA ILE A 106 -7.19 -12.15 -21.47
C ILE A 106 -8.16 -13.33 -21.50
N PHE A 107 -8.60 -13.84 -20.35
CA PHE A 107 -9.43 -15.05 -20.36
C PHE A 107 -10.92 -14.74 -20.36
N LYS A 108 -11.42 -13.95 -19.40
CA LYS A 108 -12.88 -13.76 -19.27
C LYS A 108 -13.47 -12.96 -20.43
N MET A 109 -12.86 -11.84 -20.79
CA MET A 109 -13.33 -11.03 -21.92
C MET A 109 -13.25 -11.80 -23.25
N GLU A 110 -12.15 -12.52 -23.50
CA GLU A 110 -12.01 -13.28 -24.75
C GLU A 110 -13.03 -14.44 -24.83
N LEU A 111 -13.30 -15.13 -23.72
CA LEU A 111 -14.34 -16.15 -23.62
C LEU A 111 -15.75 -15.57 -23.85
N ASP A 112 -16.03 -14.38 -23.30
CA ASP A 112 -17.30 -13.69 -23.49
C ASP A 112 -17.50 -13.28 -24.96
N ASP A 113 -16.44 -12.82 -25.63
CA ASP A 113 -16.46 -12.47 -27.06
C ASP A 113 -16.70 -13.72 -27.93
N TYR A 114 -16.02 -14.85 -27.66
CA TYR A 114 -16.28 -16.10 -28.37
C TYR A 114 -17.74 -16.56 -28.22
N GLN A 115 -18.31 -16.44 -27.01
CA GLN A 115 -19.72 -16.77 -26.78
C GLN A 115 -20.66 -15.82 -27.53
N ALA A 116 -20.38 -14.52 -27.54
CA ALA A 116 -21.17 -13.51 -28.25
C ALA A 116 -21.14 -13.73 -29.78
N GLU A 117 -20.02 -14.18 -30.32
CA GLU A 117 -19.87 -14.50 -31.76
C GLU A 117 -20.35 -15.92 -32.13
N GLY A 118 -20.78 -16.72 -31.14
CA GLY A 118 -21.23 -18.10 -31.36
C GLY A 118 -20.11 -19.07 -31.76
N ILE A 119 -18.86 -18.73 -31.44
CA ILE A 119 -17.69 -19.56 -31.70
C ILE A 119 -17.60 -20.65 -30.62
N PRO A 120 -17.50 -21.95 -30.99
CA PRO A 120 -17.35 -23.02 -30.01
C PRO A 120 -16.04 -22.84 -29.22
N VAL A 121 -16.16 -22.66 -27.91
CA VAL A 121 -15.03 -22.56 -27.00
C VAL A 121 -14.58 -23.96 -26.57
N ASP A 122 -13.26 -24.21 -26.61
CA ASP A 122 -12.68 -25.41 -26.03
C ASP A 122 -12.79 -25.38 -24.50
N ALA A 123 -13.44 -26.41 -23.92
CA ALA A 123 -13.62 -26.56 -22.48
C ALA A 123 -12.31 -26.78 -21.70
N SER A 124 -11.18 -26.96 -22.40
CA SER A 124 -9.85 -27.12 -21.81
C SER A 124 -9.19 -25.81 -21.37
N ILE A 125 -9.71 -24.65 -21.81
CA ILE A 125 -9.19 -23.33 -21.44
C ILE A 125 -9.51 -23.07 -19.96
N SER A 126 -8.49 -23.18 -19.11
CA SER A 126 -8.56 -22.89 -17.69
C SER A 126 -7.43 -21.96 -17.28
N PHE A 127 -7.70 -21.06 -16.35
CA PHE A 127 -6.72 -20.15 -15.78
C PHE A 127 -6.78 -20.18 -14.26
N GLN A 128 -5.68 -19.81 -13.62
CA GLN A 128 -5.61 -19.73 -12.16
C GLN A 128 -6.16 -18.39 -11.70
N ASP A 129 -7.38 -18.40 -11.16
CA ASP A 129 -7.97 -17.22 -10.53
C ASP A 129 -7.26 -16.89 -9.21
N ASN A 130 -6.89 -15.63 -9.04
CA ASN A 130 -6.26 -15.08 -7.84
C ASN A 130 -7.17 -14.07 -7.11
N SER A 131 -8.44 -13.95 -7.51
CA SER A 131 -9.43 -13.06 -6.88
C SER A 131 -9.57 -13.32 -5.38
N ASP A 132 -9.38 -14.56 -4.93
CA ASP A 132 -9.42 -14.93 -3.52
C ASP A 132 -8.29 -14.31 -2.70
N VAL A 133 -7.08 -14.18 -3.27
CA VAL A 133 -5.93 -13.50 -2.64
C VAL A 133 -6.19 -12.00 -2.55
N VAL A 134 -6.61 -11.39 -3.66
CA VAL A 134 -6.91 -9.94 -3.69
C VAL A 134 -8.03 -9.59 -2.72
N ASN A 135 -9.10 -10.39 -2.67
CA ASN A 135 -10.22 -10.17 -1.75
C ASN A 135 -9.80 -10.34 -0.28
N LEU A 136 -8.89 -11.26 0.05
CA LEU A 136 -8.37 -11.41 1.41
C LEU A 136 -7.59 -10.17 1.87
N LEU A 137 -6.95 -9.45 0.94
CA LEU A 137 -6.09 -8.31 1.24
C LEU A 137 -6.83 -6.97 1.21
N ASP A 138 -7.65 -6.72 0.19
CA ASP A 138 -8.09 -5.36 -0.21
C ASP A 138 -9.62 -5.21 -0.37
N SER A 139 -10.41 -6.14 0.18
CA SER A 139 -11.88 -6.02 0.21
C SER A 139 -12.43 -5.50 1.53
N LYS A 140 -13.75 -5.31 1.64
CA LYS A 140 -14.38 -4.90 2.90
C LYS A 140 -14.21 -6.00 3.96
N GLY A 141 -13.62 -5.64 5.11
CA GLY A 141 -13.31 -6.60 6.18
C GLY A 141 -12.05 -7.45 5.92
N ALA A 142 -11.32 -7.16 4.85
CA ALA A 142 -10.04 -7.76 4.52
C ALA A 142 -8.92 -7.28 5.46
N ILE A 143 -7.71 -7.81 5.26
CA ILE A 143 -6.55 -7.51 6.10
C ILE A 143 -6.23 -6.01 6.15
N LEU A 144 -6.28 -5.29 5.02
CA LEU A 144 -6.01 -3.84 5.00
C LEU A 144 -7.12 -3.03 5.69
N ALA A 145 -8.38 -3.45 5.59
CA ALA A 145 -9.47 -2.80 6.33
C ALA A 145 -9.30 -2.97 7.85
N ILE A 146 -8.86 -4.15 8.30
CA ILE A 146 -8.52 -4.39 9.71
C ILE A 146 -7.32 -3.52 10.15
N LEU A 147 -6.34 -3.33 9.27
CA LEU A 147 -5.19 -2.45 9.54
C LEU A 147 -5.63 -1.00 9.73
N ASP A 148 -6.48 -0.48 8.85
CA ASP A 148 -7.02 0.88 8.94
C ASP A 148 -7.80 1.10 10.25
N GLU A 149 -8.63 0.12 10.63
CA GLU A 149 -9.33 0.14 11.91
C GLU A 149 -8.35 0.18 13.09
N GLU A 150 -7.33 -0.68 13.10
CA GLU A 150 -6.35 -0.74 14.20
C GLU A 150 -5.49 0.52 14.31
N VAL A 151 -5.05 1.10 13.20
CA VAL A 151 -4.26 2.35 13.20
C VAL A 151 -5.03 3.51 13.82
N SER A 152 -6.37 3.49 13.73
CA SER A 152 -7.23 4.50 14.36
C SER A 152 -7.40 4.34 15.88
N MET A 153 -7.07 3.17 16.43
CA MET A 153 -7.31 2.84 17.84
C MET A 153 -6.13 3.29 18.73
N PRO A 154 -6.35 4.12 19.77
CA PRO A 154 -5.28 4.72 20.58
C PRO A 154 -4.35 3.74 21.32
N LYS A 155 -4.74 2.47 21.44
CA LYS A 155 -4.00 1.41 22.17
C LYS A 155 -3.75 0.17 21.33
N ALA A 156 -4.00 0.23 20.02
CA ALA A 156 -3.66 -0.88 19.14
C ALA A 156 -2.14 -1.06 19.08
N THR A 157 -1.73 -2.31 18.91
CA THR A 157 -0.35 -2.72 18.68
C THR A 157 -0.33 -3.71 17.52
N ASP A 158 0.86 -4.00 16.99
CA ASP A 158 1.02 -5.00 15.94
C ASP A 158 0.44 -6.37 16.36
N GLN A 159 0.53 -6.71 17.65
CA GLN A 159 -0.05 -7.94 18.20
C GLN A 159 -1.58 -7.91 18.23
N THR A 160 -2.22 -6.78 18.54
CA THR A 160 -3.70 -6.68 18.51
C THR A 160 -4.21 -6.76 17.07
N PHE A 161 -3.48 -6.16 16.13
CA PHE A 161 -3.74 -6.29 14.70
C PHE A 161 -3.66 -7.75 14.24
N LEU A 162 -2.55 -8.44 14.51
CA LEU A 162 -2.38 -9.84 14.14
C LEU A 162 -3.46 -10.74 14.75
N ALA A 163 -3.81 -10.52 16.02
CA ALA A 163 -4.87 -11.28 16.69
C ALA A 163 -6.24 -11.08 16.00
N LYS A 164 -6.57 -9.86 15.56
CA LYS A 164 -7.79 -9.60 14.79
C LYS A 164 -7.77 -10.27 13.42
N VAL A 165 -6.65 -10.17 12.69
CA VAL A 165 -6.50 -10.81 11.38
C VAL A 165 -6.67 -12.31 11.48
N TRP A 166 -5.98 -12.97 12.42
CA TRP A 166 -6.11 -14.42 12.61
C TRP A 166 -7.51 -14.81 13.03
N LYS A 167 -8.14 -14.06 13.95
CA LYS A 167 -9.52 -14.34 14.35
C LYS A 167 -10.52 -14.24 13.18
N ALA A 168 -10.30 -13.29 12.26
CA ALA A 168 -11.19 -13.07 11.12
C ALA A 168 -10.97 -14.08 9.99
N HIS A 169 -9.72 -14.49 9.76
CA HIS A 169 -9.31 -15.16 8.52
C HIS A 169 -8.51 -16.47 8.72
N ASP A 170 -8.45 -17.05 9.93
CA ASP A 170 -7.69 -18.28 10.25
C ASP A 170 -7.96 -19.48 9.33
N LYS A 171 -9.19 -19.58 8.82
CA LYS A 171 -9.63 -20.66 7.91
C LYS A 171 -9.45 -20.33 6.44
N HIS A 172 -9.00 -19.13 6.09
CA HIS A 172 -8.83 -18.74 4.69
C HIS A 172 -7.67 -19.54 4.07
N PRO A 173 -7.87 -20.23 2.93
CA PRO A 173 -6.87 -21.13 2.35
C PRO A 173 -5.57 -20.42 1.92
N ARG A 174 -5.63 -19.10 1.72
CA ARG A 174 -4.48 -18.24 1.36
C ARG A 174 -3.77 -17.60 2.55
N LEU A 175 -4.28 -17.76 3.79
CA LEU A 175 -3.63 -17.24 4.98
C LEU A 175 -2.90 -18.36 5.72
N VAL A 176 -1.59 -18.18 5.94
CA VAL A 176 -0.79 -19.10 6.74
C VAL A 176 -0.52 -18.47 8.10
N VAL A 177 -1.07 -19.06 9.16
CA VAL A 177 -0.80 -18.64 10.53
C VAL A 177 0.46 -19.36 11.04
N PRO A 178 1.50 -18.63 11.50
CA PRO A 178 2.71 -19.26 12.04
C PRO A 178 2.40 -20.13 13.26
N LYS A 179 2.88 -21.37 13.28
CA LYS A 179 2.65 -22.32 14.38
C LYS A 179 3.50 -22.07 15.62
N PHE A 180 4.53 -21.22 15.51
CA PHE A 180 5.41 -20.84 16.63
C PHE A 180 5.53 -19.32 16.71
N SER A 181 4.96 -18.75 17.77
CA SER A 181 5.19 -17.36 18.17
C SER A 181 6.51 -17.28 18.94
N GLY A 182 7.64 -17.44 18.24
CA GLY A 182 8.90 -16.90 18.74
C GLY A 182 8.78 -15.38 18.70
N SER A 183 9.15 -14.69 19.78
CA SER A 183 9.16 -13.23 19.85
C SER A 183 9.85 -12.64 18.62
N LEU A 184 9.10 -11.85 17.84
CA LEU A 184 9.67 -10.86 16.92
C LEU A 184 10.53 -9.86 17.71
#